data_AF-A0A3N9V9J8-F1
#
_entry.id   AF-A0A3N9V9J8-F1
#
_cell.length_a   1.000
_cell.length_b   1.000
_cell.length_c   1.000
_cell.angle_alpha   90.00
_cell.angle_beta   90.00
_cell.angle_gamma   90.00
#
_symmetry.space_group_name_H-M   'P 1'
#
loop_
_entity.id
_entity.type
_entity.pdbx_description
1 polymer ?
#
loop_
_entity_poly.entity_id
_entity_poly.type
_entity_poly.pdbx_seq_one_letter_code
_entity_poly.pdbx_strand_id
1 'polypeptide(L)'
;MINKLNFIFVTLLIVFLSESNYPCTNFIVTKGASADGSVMISYTADSYGFYGELYHFPAAVYSEGAWLEIYEWDSGKYLGRIPQSEITYNVIGNMNEHQVVIGETTFGGREELVDPKGLIDYGSLMYIALQRSKSAREAIKIMTDLIAEFGYHSSGESFSIGDANEAWILDMIGKGEGNTGTVWVAVRIPDGYI
;
A
#
# COMPACT_ATOMS: atom_id res chain seq x y z
N MET A 1 1.40 -28.07 -43.89
CA MET A 1 1.82 -28.95 -42.77
C MET A 1 2.92 -28.25 -42.00
N ILE A 2 2.67 -27.79 -40.78
CA ILE A 2 3.73 -27.23 -39.93
C ILE A 2 4.68 -28.36 -39.57
N ASN A 3 5.98 -28.20 -39.88
CA ASN A 3 6.96 -29.23 -39.53
C ASN A 3 7.08 -29.30 -37.99
N LYS A 4 7.32 -30.49 -37.43
CA LYS A 4 7.39 -30.68 -35.97
C LYS A 4 8.45 -29.80 -35.29
N LEU A 5 9.53 -29.47 -35.99
CA LEU A 5 10.63 -28.65 -35.48
C LEU A 5 10.23 -27.17 -35.32
N ASN A 6 9.44 -26.64 -36.26
CA ASN A 6 8.89 -25.29 -36.24
C ASN A 6 7.83 -25.16 -35.15
N PHE A 7 7.03 -26.22 -34.92
CA PHE A 7 6.07 -26.24 -33.81
C PHE A 7 6.78 -26.18 -32.45
N ILE A 8 7.85 -26.97 -32.27
CA ILE A 8 8.68 -26.95 -31.05
C ILE A 8 9.36 -25.60 -30.88
N PHE A 9 9.93 -25.03 -31.95
CA PHE A 9 10.60 -23.73 -31.91
C PHE A 9 9.63 -22.59 -31.54
N VAL A 10 8.43 -22.56 -32.14
CA VAL A 10 7.41 -21.56 -31.81
C VAL A 10 6.90 -21.73 -30.37
N THR A 11 6.74 -22.97 -29.90
CA THR A 11 6.32 -23.23 -28.52
C THR A 11 7.38 -22.77 -27.52
N LEU A 12 8.66 -23.07 -27.76
CA LEU A 12 9.77 -22.57 -26.95
C LEU A 12 9.82 -21.04 -26.96
N LEU A 13 9.67 -20.42 -28.12
CA LEU A 13 9.66 -18.96 -28.25
C LEU A 13 8.52 -18.33 -27.43
N ILE A 14 7.31 -18.91 -27.44
CA ILE A 14 6.18 -18.42 -26.65
C ILE A 14 6.45 -18.55 -25.14
N VAL A 15 7.07 -19.65 -24.70
CA VAL A 15 7.46 -19.84 -23.28
C VAL A 15 8.57 -18.88 -22.87
N PHE A 16 9.49 -18.53 -23.76
CA PHE A 16 10.51 -17.50 -23.49
C PHE A 16 9.97 -16.08 -23.50
N LEU A 17 8.81 -15.85 -24.14
CA LEU A 17 8.16 -14.55 -24.23
C LEU A 17 7.08 -14.33 -23.15
N SER A 18 6.80 -15.30 -22.30
CA SER A 18 5.85 -15.13 -21.20
C SER A 18 6.50 -14.33 -20.06
N GLU A 19 6.17 -13.06 -19.94
CA GLU A 19 6.47 -12.25 -18.77
C GLU A 19 5.58 -12.65 -17.60
N SER A 20 6.16 -12.71 -16.40
CA SER A 20 5.40 -12.91 -15.16
C SER A 20 4.79 -11.56 -14.75
N ASN A 21 3.47 -11.44 -14.83
CA ASN A 21 2.74 -10.31 -14.28
C ASN A 21 2.22 -10.69 -12.89
N TYR A 22 2.34 -9.76 -11.94
CA TYR A 22 1.79 -9.87 -10.58
C TYR A 22 0.69 -8.81 -10.39
N PRO A 23 -0.51 -9.00 -10.97
CA PRO A 23 -1.56 -8.01 -10.92
C PRO A 23 -2.36 -8.12 -9.62
N CYS A 24 -1.92 -7.42 -8.57
CA CYS A 24 -2.79 -7.17 -7.43
C CYS A 24 -4.10 -6.53 -7.90
N THR A 25 -5.23 -6.91 -7.31
CA THR A 25 -6.55 -6.36 -7.66
C THR A 25 -7.22 -5.78 -6.42
N ASN A 26 -7.67 -4.53 -6.52
CA ASN A 26 -8.46 -3.87 -5.47
C ASN A 26 -9.93 -3.76 -5.89
N PHE A 27 -10.84 -3.90 -4.92
CA PHE A 27 -12.28 -3.77 -5.10
C PHE A 27 -12.87 -2.98 -3.94
N ILE A 28 -13.51 -1.86 -4.27
CA ILE A 28 -14.04 -0.90 -3.29
C ILE A 28 -15.57 -0.89 -3.43
N VAL A 29 -16.29 -1.04 -2.33
CA VAL A 29 -17.74 -0.89 -2.28
C VAL A 29 -18.07 0.24 -1.31
N THR A 30 -18.75 1.26 -1.81
CA THR A 30 -19.21 2.36 -0.95
C THR A 30 -20.47 1.99 -0.18
N LYS A 31 -20.73 2.73 0.89
CA LYS A 31 -21.90 2.54 1.76
C LYS A 31 -23.23 2.49 1.01
N GLY A 32 -23.46 3.39 0.07
CA GLY A 32 -24.68 3.43 -0.74
C GLY A 32 -24.79 2.31 -1.78
N ALA A 33 -23.69 1.60 -2.05
CA ALA A 33 -23.66 0.47 -2.98
C ALA A 33 -23.81 -0.89 -2.30
N SER A 34 -23.55 -0.98 -0.99
CA SER A 34 -23.69 -2.22 -0.24
C SER A 34 -25.12 -2.43 0.25
N ALA A 35 -25.49 -3.70 0.45
CA ALA A 35 -26.84 -4.08 0.88
C ALA A 35 -27.14 -3.72 2.35
N ASP A 36 -26.09 -3.57 3.17
CA ASP A 36 -26.17 -3.32 4.61
C ASP A 36 -25.62 -1.95 5.04
N GLY A 37 -25.18 -1.12 4.08
CA GLY A 37 -24.62 0.19 4.36
C GLY A 37 -23.18 0.16 4.88
N SER A 38 -22.48 -0.97 4.76
CA SER A 38 -21.04 -1.06 5.04
C SER A 38 -20.19 -0.49 3.91
N VAL A 39 -19.01 0.02 4.26
CA VAL A 39 -17.92 0.24 3.31
C VAL A 39 -17.07 -1.02 3.27
N MET A 40 -16.78 -1.54 2.09
CA MET A 40 -15.95 -2.73 1.92
C MET A 40 -14.74 -2.42 1.04
N ILE A 41 -13.57 -2.84 1.49
CA ILE A 41 -12.35 -2.87 0.69
C ILE A 41 -11.86 -4.31 0.70
N SER A 42 -11.68 -4.87 -0.49
CA SER A 42 -11.10 -6.18 -0.70
C SER A 42 -9.93 -6.05 -1.65
N TYR A 43 -8.84 -6.73 -1.36
CA TYR A 43 -7.66 -6.74 -2.23
C TYR A 43 -7.14 -8.18 -2.39
N THR A 44 -6.61 -8.49 -3.57
CA THR A 44 -5.83 -9.70 -3.82
C THR A 44 -4.38 -9.30 -3.96
N ALA A 45 -3.51 -9.92 -3.14
CA ALA A 45 -2.07 -9.78 -3.24
C ALA A 45 -1.52 -10.95 -4.07
N ASP A 46 -1.10 -10.65 -5.29
CA ASP A 46 -0.52 -11.63 -6.21
C ASP A 46 0.99 -11.75 -5.93
N SER A 47 1.36 -12.26 -4.76
CA SER A 47 2.74 -12.28 -4.27
C SER A 47 3.15 -13.68 -3.78
N TYR A 48 4.06 -14.37 -4.47
CA TYR A 48 4.37 -15.80 -4.24
C TYR A 48 4.93 -16.17 -2.82
N GLY A 49 5.08 -15.23 -1.88
CA GLY A 49 5.66 -15.47 -0.55
C GLY A 49 4.97 -14.82 0.65
N PHE A 50 3.98 -13.95 0.47
CA PHE A 50 3.38 -13.16 1.58
C PHE A 50 2.02 -13.69 2.05
N TYR A 51 1.74 -14.99 1.88
CA TYR A 51 0.50 -15.60 2.35
C TYR A 51 0.66 -16.20 3.74
N GLY A 52 -0.37 -16.05 4.59
CA GLY A 52 -0.53 -16.85 5.81
C GLY A 52 -0.18 -16.13 7.12
N GLU A 53 0.13 -14.85 7.08
CA GLU A 53 0.36 -14.03 8.27
C GLU A 53 -0.77 -13.00 8.46
N LEU A 54 -1.17 -12.81 9.71
CA LEU A 54 -2.08 -11.74 10.12
C LEU A 54 -1.29 -10.81 11.03
N TYR A 55 -0.93 -9.63 10.52
CA TYR A 55 -0.16 -8.66 11.29
C TYR A 55 -0.97 -8.14 12.49
N HIS A 56 -0.32 -8.04 13.64
CA HIS A 56 -0.91 -7.45 14.84
C HIS A 56 0.04 -6.43 15.45
N PHE A 57 -0.45 -5.20 15.61
CA PHE A 57 0.23 -4.13 16.32
C PHE A 57 -0.64 -3.71 17.50
N PRO A 58 -0.20 -3.90 18.76
CA PRO A 58 -0.97 -3.50 19.92
C PRO A 58 -1.01 -1.98 20.05
N ALA A 59 -2.13 -1.46 20.55
CA ALA A 59 -2.22 -0.06 20.98
C ALA A 59 -1.18 0.21 22.08
N ALA A 60 -0.51 1.37 22.00
CA ALA A 60 0.53 1.72 22.95
C ALA A 60 0.59 3.23 23.20
N VAL A 61 1.22 3.59 24.32
CA VAL A 61 1.58 4.96 24.65
C VAL A 61 3.09 5.03 24.77
N TYR A 62 3.71 5.96 24.06
CA TYR A 62 5.14 6.17 24.02
C TYR A 62 5.52 7.48 24.71
N SER A 63 6.75 7.54 25.24
CA SER A 63 7.29 8.78 25.80
C SER A 63 7.53 9.83 24.72
N GLU A 64 7.46 11.11 25.09
CA GLU A 64 7.84 12.21 24.22
C GLU A 64 9.26 12.02 23.63
N GLY A 65 9.42 12.28 22.34
CA GLY A 65 10.70 12.11 21.63
C GLY A 65 11.11 10.66 21.34
N ALA A 66 10.21 9.69 21.54
CA ALA A 66 10.45 8.30 21.11
C ALA A 66 10.66 8.21 19.59
N TRP A 67 11.41 7.19 19.18
CA TRP A 67 11.71 6.90 17.78
C TRP A 67 11.06 5.60 17.35
N LEU A 68 10.56 5.56 16.11
CA LEU A 68 10.14 4.35 15.41
C LEU A 68 11.23 3.98 14.41
N GLU A 69 11.78 2.77 14.54
CA GLU A 69 12.65 2.18 13.52
C GLU A 69 11.81 1.72 12.33
N ILE A 70 12.31 1.96 11.12
CA ILE A 70 11.66 1.57 9.87
C ILE A 70 12.47 0.47 9.22
N TYR A 71 11.80 -0.64 8.96
CA TYR A 71 12.30 -1.78 8.22
C TYR A 71 11.43 -1.94 6.99
N GLU A 72 12.06 -2.05 5.82
CA GLU A 72 11.39 -2.28 4.56
C GLU A 72 10.52 -3.54 4.67
N TRP A 73 9.22 -3.42 4.37
CA TRP A 73 8.24 -4.45 4.70
C TRP A 73 8.53 -5.80 4.04
N ASP A 74 9.02 -5.80 2.79
CA ASP A 74 9.22 -7.03 2.04
C ASP A 74 10.52 -7.76 2.40
N SER A 75 11.60 -7.02 2.62
CA SER A 75 12.97 -7.55 2.82
C SER A 75 13.45 -7.52 4.26
N GLY A 76 12.76 -6.80 5.15
CA GLY A 76 13.20 -6.56 6.53
C GLY A 76 14.45 -5.69 6.63
N LYS A 77 14.85 -5.00 5.56
CA LYS A 77 16.03 -4.14 5.55
C LYS A 77 15.77 -2.89 6.39
N TYR A 78 16.65 -2.57 7.33
CA TYR A 78 16.59 -1.30 8.05
C TYR A 78 16.77 -0.11 7.09
N LEU A 79 15.80 0.80 7.07
CA LEU A 79 15.81 2.00 6.24
C LEU A 79 16.16 3.25 7.04
N GLY A 80 15.79 3.31 8.32
CA GLY A 80 16.04 4.47 9.16
C GLY A 80 15.12 4.54 10.36
N ARG A 81 14.89 5.76 10.87
CA ARG A 81 13.95 6.01 11.96
C ARG A 81 13.20 7.31 11.77
N ILE A 82 11.97 7.36 12.27
CA ILE A 82 11.12 8.55 12.28
C ILE A 82 10.62 8.83 13.71
N PRO A 83 10.14 10.05 14.03
CA PRO A 83 9.48 10.30 15.30
C PRO A 83 8.30 9.35 15.51
N GLN A 84 8.22 8.77 16.71
CA GLN A 84 7.10 7.94 17.12
C GLN A 84 5.91 8.81 17.56
N SER A 85 4.69 8.36 17.26
CA SER A 85 3.46 8.96 17.80
C SER A 85 3.35 8.67 19.30
N GLU A 86 2.93 9.65 20.10
CA GLU A 86 2.70 9.46 21.53
C GLU A 86 1.67 8.34 21.79
N ILE A 87 0.66 8.23 20.94
CA ILE A 87 -0.37 7.19 21.01
C ILE A 87 -0.41 6.45 19.69
N THR A 88 -0.45 5.12 19.75
CA THR A 88 -0.76 4.25 18.63
C THR A 88 -2.00 3.42 18.91
N TYR A 89 -2.73 3.10 17.85
CA TYR A 89 -3.96 2.31 17.89
C TYR A 89 -3.69 0.83 17.58
N ASN A 90 -4.57 -0.03 18.07
CA ASN A 90 -4.50 -1.45 17.81
C ASN A 90 -4.84 -1.74 16.34
N VAL A 91 -4.01 -2.52 15.67
CA VAL A 91 -4.17 -2.93 14.26
C VAL A 91 -4.17 -4.44 14.16
N ILE A 92 -5.19 -5.03 13.51
CA ILE A 92 -5.27 -6.46 13.19
C ILE A 92 -5.47 -6.59 11.69
N GLY A 93 -4.52 -7.23 11.02
CA GLY A 93 -4.42 -7.24 9.56
C GLY A 93 -4.39 -5.80 9.03
N ASN A 94 -5.20 -5.56 8.01
CA ASN A 94 -5.26 -4.26 7.34
C ASN A 94 -6.30 -3.30 7.93
N MET A 95 -6.73 -3.51 9.18
CA MET A 95 -7.74 -2.70 9.85
C MET A 95 -7.33 -2.33 11.28
N ASN A 96 -7.67 -1.12 11.72
CA ASN A 96 -7.46 -0.68 13.10
C ASN A 96 -8.74 -0.68 13.95
N GLU A 97 -8.60 -0.45 15.26
CA GLU A 97 -9.72 -0.40 16.21
C GLU A 97 -10.73 0.72 15.97
N HIS A 98 -10.40 1.69 15.11
CA HIS A 98 -11.27 2.77 14.68
C HIS A 98 -11.99 2.47 13.35
N GLN A 99 -11.96 1.20 12.91
CA GLN A 99 -12.57 0.74 11.67
C GLN A 99 -12.01 1.42 10.41
N VAL A 100 -10.76 1.91 10.47
CA VAL A 100 -10.01 2.35 9.29
C VAL A 100 -9.38 1.13 8.66
N VAL A 101 -9.54 0.96 7.35
CA VAL A 101 -8.96 -0.14 6.55
C VAL A 101 -8.12 0.42 5.41
N ILE A 102 -6.98 -0.22 5.12
CA ILE A 102 -6.12 0.14 3.98
C ILE A 102 -5.72 -1.13 3.22
N GLY A 103 -6.02 -1.17 1.92
CA GLY A 103 -5.47 -2.15 0.97
C GLY A 103 -4.60 -1.45 -0.08
N GLU A 104 -3.87 -2.22 -0.88
CA GLU A 104 -2.98 -1.68 -1.92
C GLU A 104 -3.05 -2.47 -3.24
N THR A 105 -2.59 -1.82 -4.32
CA THR A 105 -2.18 -2.46 -5.56
C THR A 105 -1.01 -1.70 -6.18
N THR A 106 0.05 -2.41 -6.56
CA THR A 106 1.19 -1.85 -7.28
C THR A 106 0.89 -1.58 -8.75
N PHE A 107 1.09 -0.34 -9.19
CA PHE A 107 1.11 0.01 -10.62
C PHE A 107 2.54 0.26 -11.15
N GLY A 108 3.52 0.37 -10.25
CA GLY A 108 4.92 0.60 -10.60
C GLY A 108 5.16 1.98 -11.19
N GLY A 109 5.29 2.06 -12.51
CA GLY A 109 5.55 3.30 -13.23
C GLY A 109 7.01 3.48 -13.63
N ARG A 110 7.49 4.72 -13.61
CA ARG A 110 8.83 5.09 -14.10
C ARG A 110 9.89 4.72 -13.07
N GLU A 111 10.82 3.83 -13.44
CA GLU A 111 11.89 3.36 -12.55
C GLU A 111 12.76 4.51 -12.02
N GLU A 112 12.97 5.57 -12.83
CA GLU A 112 13.74 6.73 -12.41
C GLU A 112 13.08 7.57 -11.30
N LEU A 113 11.80 7.30 -11.00
CA LEU A 113 11.06 7.97 -9.93
C LEU A 113 11.20 7.28 -8.57
N VAL A 114 11.81 6.10 -8.51
CA VAL A 114 12.12 5.41 -7.26
C VAL A 114 13.28 6.13 -6.55
N ASP A 115 13.14 6.39 -5.25
CA ASP A 115 14.21 6.94 -4.42
C ASP A 115 14.69 5.90 -3.39
N PRO A 116 15.82 5.22 -3.61
CA PRO A 116 16.34 4.22 -2.66
C PRO A 116 16.80 4.83 -1.32
N LYS A 117 16.83 6.17 -1.20
CA LYS A 117 17.13 6.90 0.03
C LYS A 117 15.88 7.28 0.83
N GLY A 118 14.68 7.07 0.28
CA GLY A 118 13.44 7.22 1.03
C GLY A 118 13.40 6.27 2.22
N LEU A 119 12.90 6.74 3.36
CA LEU A 119 12.93 5.97 4.61
C LEU A 119 11.75 5.03 4.77
N ILE A 120 10.63 5.28 4.09
CA ILE A 120 9.36 4.56 4.32
C ILE A 120 8.92 3.90 3.01
N ASP A 121 8.78 2.57 3.01
CA ASP A 121 8.17 1.80 1.94
C ASP A 121 6.63 1.77 2.06
N TYR A 122 5.95 1.32 1.02
CA TYR A 122 4.48 1.28 0.94
C TYR A 122 3.82 0.49 2.07
N GLY A 123 4.35 -0.68 2.42
CA GLY A 123 3.79 -1.55 3.46
C GLY A 123 3.97 -0.92 4.84
N SER A 124 5.17 -0.45 5.15
CA SER A 124 5.43 0.34 6.37
C SER A 124 4.52 1.55 6.47
N LEU A 125 4.32 2.28 5.36
CA LEU A 125 3.46 3.46 5.31
C LEU A 125 2.01 3.13 5.69
N MET A 126 1.46 2.04 5.15
CA MET A 126 0.11 1.58 5.48
C MET A 126 -0.05 1.26 6.97
N TYR A 127 0.84 0.44 7.54
CA TYR A 127 0.72 0.04 8.94
C TYR A 127 0.97 1.20 9.91
N ILE A 128 1.87 2.13 9.57
CA ILE A 128 2.08 3.33 10.37
C ILE A 128 0.84 4.23 10.33
N ALA A 129 0.20 4.38 9.17
CA ALA A 129 -1.03 5.16 9.04
C ALA A 129 -2.19 4.52 9.83
N LEU A 130 -2.35 3.20 9.77
CA LEU A 130 -3.36 2.46 10.56
C LEU A 130 -3.13 2.62 12.07
N GLN A 131 -1.87 2.58 12.51
CA GLN A 131 -1.52 2.80 13.93
C GLN A 131 -1.76 4.25 14.39
N ARG A 132 -1.93 5.22 13.48
CA ARG A 132 -1.96 6.65 13.82
C ARG A 132 -3.27 7.36 13.43
N SER A 133 -4.22 6.69 12.78
CA SER A 133 -5.45 7.31 12.25
C SER A 133 -6.75 6.81 12.88
N LYS A 134 -7.78 7.67 12.87
CA LYS A 134 -9.16 7.36 13.31
C LYS A 134 -10.18 7.48 12.18
N SER A 135 -9.75 7.90 10.99
CA SER A 135 -10.58 8.02 9.78
C SER A 135 -9.74 7.82 8.53
N ALA A 136 -10.39 7.52 7.39
CA ALA A 136 -9.73 7.37 6.09
C ALA A 136 -8.98 8.65 5.68
N ARG A 137 -9.58 9.82 5.94
CA ARG A 137 -8.96 11.11 5.62
C ARG A 137 -7.74 11.41 6.48
N GLU A 138 -7.78 11.04 7.76
CA GLU A 138 -6.63 11.15 8.65
C GLU A 138 -5.50 10.21 8.21
N ALA A 139 -5.83 8.99 7.80
CA ALA A 139 -4.85 8.06 7.23
C ALA A 139 -4.16 8.66 6.00
N ILE A 140 -4.91 9.19 5.02
CA ILE A 140 -4.35 9.87 3.84
C ILE A 140 -3.42 11.01 4.26
N LYS A 141 -3.84 11.84 5.22
CA LYS A 141 -3.02 12.94 5.72
C LYS A 141 -1.71 12.44 6.33
N ILE A 142 -1.76 11.44 7.21
CA ILE A 142 -0.57 10.85 7.83
C ILE A 142 0.36 10.27 6.77
N MET A 143 -0.18 9.51 5.82
CA MET A 143 0.63 8.91 4.76
C MET A 143 1.37 9.98 3.97
N THR A 144 0.64 11.01 3.51
CA THR A 144 1.19 12.09 2.68
C THR A 144 2.13 13.03 3.43
N ASP A 145 1.91 13.29 4.72
CA ASP A 145 2.83 14.07 5.55
C ASP A 145 4.15 13.30 5.77
N LEU A 146 4.06 12.01 6.13
CA LEU A 146 5.22 11.18 6.46
C LEU A 146 6.19 11.05 5.28
N ILE A 147 5.67 10.73 4.11
CA ILE A 147 6.48 10.61 2.90
C ILE A 147 7.02 11.95 2.41
N ALA A 148 6.31 13.06 2.64
CA ALA A 148 6.82 14.39 2.33
C ALA A 148 8.03 14.77 3.21
N GLU A 149 8.05 14.32 4.46
CA GLU A 149 9.13 14.60 5.41
C GLU A 149 10.29 13.60 5.31
N PHE A 150 9.98 12.30 5.24
CA PHE A 150 10.96 11.21 5.38
C PHE A 150 11.26 10.47 4.08
N GLY A 151 10.57 10.81 2.99
CA GLY A 151 10.78 10.21 1.68
C GLY A 151 10.11 8.84 1.53
N TYR A 152 9.86 8.49 0.28
CA TYR A 152 9.15 7.28 -0.14
C TYR A 152 10.11 6.33 -0.85
N HIS A 153 10.19 5.09 -0.37
CA HIS A 153 11.18 4.10 -0.81
C HIS A 153 10.73 3.26 -2.02
N SER A 154 9.42 3.17 -2.25
CA SER A 154 8.82 2.20 -3.15
C SER A 154 8.53 2.77 -4.55
N SER A 155 8.12 1.89 -5.46
CA SER A 155 7.56 2.27 -6.76
C SER A 155 6.13 2.81 -6.62
N GLY A 156 5.46 3.08 -7.73
CA GLY A 156 4.11 3.61 -7.73
C GLY A 156 3.07 2.64 -7.17
N GLU A 157 2.26 3.14 -6.24
CA GLU A 157 1.27 2.38 -5.48
C GLU A 157 -0.08 3.08 -5.44
N SER A 158 -1.14 2.29 -5.55
CA SER A 158 -2.52 2.71 -5.32
C SER A 158 -3.01 2.16 -3.99
N PHE A 159 -3.49 3.02 -3.10
CA PHE A 159 -4.01 2.64 -1.78
C PHE A 159 -5.53 2.81 -1.73
N SER A 160 -6.24 1.74 -1.46
CA SER A 160 -7.68 1.75 -1.16
C SER A 160 -7.87 1.98 0.32
N ILE A 161 -8.45 3.11 0.70
CA ILE A 161 -8.52 3.57 2.10
C ILE A 161 -9.98 3.81 2.46
N GLY A 162 -10.47 3.21 3.55
CA GLY A 162 -11.86 3.35 3.95
C GLY A 162 -12.05 3.43 5.46
N ASP A 163 -13.19 3.96 5.85
CA ASP A 163 -13.71 3.90 7.22
C ASP A 163 -15.22 3.60 7.19
N ALA A 164 -15.90 3.69 8.34
CA ALA A 164 -17.34 3.40 8.44
C ALA A 164 -18.24 4.31 7.58
N ASN A 165 -17.72 5.41 7.01
CA ASN A 165 -18.49 6.45 6.33
C ASN A 165 -18.05 6.73 4.90
N GLU A 166 -16.75 6.61 4.59
CA GLU A 166 -16.21 6.95 3.28
C GLU A 166 -15.13 5.98 2.79
N ALA A 167 -14.97 5.90 1.46
CA ALA A 167 -13.93 5.16 0.78
C ALA A 167 -13.18 6.06 -0.20
N TRP A 168 -11.89 5.81 -0.35
CA TRP A 168 -10.95 6.60 -1.12
C TRP A 168 -10.00 5.70 -1.89
N ILE A 169 -9.53 6.21 -3.03
CA ILE A 169 -8.36 5.71 -3.73
C ILE A 169 -7.28 6.81 -3.69
N LEU A 170 -6.06 6.45 -3.30
CA LEU A 170 -4.88 7.31 -3.26
C LEU A 170 -3.81 6.70 -4.15
N ASP A 171 -3.46 7.36 -5.24
CA ASP A 171 -2.31 6.97 -6.06
C ASP A 171 -1.09 7.80 -5.65
N MET A 172 0.07 7.15 -5.56
CA MET A 172 1.32 7.76 -5.10
C MET A 172 2.51 7.21 -5.88
N ILE A 173 3.44 8.09 -6.28
CA ILE A 173 4.73 7.71 -6.88
C ILE A 173 5.84 8.67 -6.44
N GLY A 174 7.05 8.16 -6.27
CA GLY A 174 8.22 8.97 -5.94
C GLY A 174 8.54 10.07 -6.96
N LYS A 175 9.50 10.93 -6.62
CA LYS A 175 10.01 12.01 -7.50
C LYS A 175 11.43 11.74 -8.02
N GLY A 176 11.94 10.53 -7.81
CA GLY A 176 13.29 10.11 -8.20
C GLY A 176 14.36 10.46 -7.18
N GLU A 177 15.53 9.83 -7.35
CA GLU A 177 16.64 9.92 -6.39
C GLU A 177 16.99 11.38 -6.03
N GLY A 178 17.03 11.67 -4.73
CA GLY A 178 17.40 12.98 -4.21
C GLY A 178 16.26 14.00 -4.17
N ASN A 179 15.03 13.62 -4.53
CA ASN A 179 13.85 14.48 -4.47
C ASN A 179 12.84 13.94 -3.45
N THR A 180 13.02 14.28 -2.17
CA THR A 180 12.15 13.83 -1.07
C THR A 180 10.67 14.13 -1.32
N GLY A 181 9.80 13.15 -1.04
CA GLY A 181 8.35 13.22 -1.23
C GLY A 181 7.86 12.50 -2.48
N THR A 182 6.58 12.66 -2.78
CA THR A 182 5.91 11.98 -3.90
C THR A 182 5.06 12.95 -4.71
N VAL A 183 4.67 12.51 -5.90
CA VAL A 183 3.48 12.99 -6.59
C VAL A 183 2.33 12.07 -6.19
N TRP A 184 1.21 12.64 -5.74
CA TRP A 184 0.07 11.85 -5.34
C TRP A 184 -1.25 12.54 -5.67
N VAL A 185 -2.31 11.74 -5.78
CA VAL A 185 -3.69 12.20 -5.96
C VAL A 185 -4.62 11.29 -5.18
N ALA A 186 -5.62 11.87 -4.52
CA ALA A 186 -6.64 11.11 -3.79
C ALA A 186 -8.04 11.49 -4.26
N VAL A 187 -8.89 10.50 -4.46
CA VAL A 187 -10.29 10.69 -4.85
C VAL A 187 -11.19 9.93 -3.88
N ARG A 188 -12.20 10.63 -3.38
CA ARG A 188 -13.30 9.98 -2.66
C ARG A 188 -14.17 9.25 -3.67
N ILE A 189 -14.38 7.96 -3.47
CA ILE A 189 -15.32 7.21 -4.30
C ILE A 189 -16.73 7.73 -3.98
N PRO A 190 -17.51 8.20 -4.97
CA PRO A 190 -18.84 8.71 -4.71
C PRO A 190 -19.73 7.63 -4.09
N ASP A 191 -20.61 8.03 -3.18
CA ASP A 191 -21.52 7.09 -2.54
C ASP A 191 -22.47 6.45 -3.57
N GLY A 192 -22.70 5.14 -3.47
CA GLY A 192 -23.49 4.37 -4.44
C GLY A 192 -22.68 3.73 -5.57
N TYR A 193 -21.34 3.77 -5.50
CA TYR A 193 -20.44 3.19 -6.49
C TYR A 193 -19.71 1.94 -5.97
N ILE A 194 -19.40 1.07 -6.93
CA ILE A 194 -18.48 -0.07 -6.87
C ILE A 194 -17.40 0.20 -7.92
#